data_AF-C3NB13-F1
#
_entry.id   AF-C3NB13-F1
#
_cell.length_a   1.000
_cell.length_b   1.000
_cell.length_c   1.000
_cell.angle_alpha   90.00
_cell.angle_beta   90.00
_cell.angle_gamma   90.00
#
_symmetry.space_group_name_H-M   'P 1'
#
loop_
_entity.id
_entity.type
_entity.pdbx_description
1 polymer ?
#
loop_
_entity_poly.entity_id
_entity_poly.type
_entity_poly.pdbx_seq_one_letter_code
_entity_poly.pdbx_strand_id
1 'polypeptide(L)'
;MLPLTLIAILSLGIVEGLDPYKGLLFSYYFYSFRKVKESYVVPIVSTITYYIVGILIVEWLNISDNILTRGIMFSLLLVHVLIKLVIGKVLHYPSNMRPKILNVIQWSAINSIIQMNFIILLTLSILSKPSLILLPITVIIVRETTYCLSVKNNKILLKLTEYNFDYFYLITVLLLGIVIILPLL
;
A
#
# COMPACT_ATOMS: atom_id res chain seq x y z
N MET A 1 -19.44 9.91 9.05
CA MET A 1 -18.70 8.64 8.77
C MET A 1 -18.09 8.63 7.38
N LEU A 2 -18.88 8.79 6.31
CA LEU A 2 -18.39 8.78 4.92
C LEU A 2 -17.20 9.73 4.62
N PRO A 3 -17.19 11.00 5.09
CA PRO A 3 -16.06 11.89 4.83
C PRO A 3 -14.77 11.41 5.51
N LEU A 4 -14.89 10.89 6.74
CA LEU A 4 -13.75 10.41 7.52
C LEU A 4 -13.15 9.14 6.92
N THR A 5 -14.00 8.21 6.46
CA THR A 5 -13.55 7.03 5.70
C THR A 5 -12.83 7.41 4.42
N LEU A 6 -13.34 8.40 3.69
CA LEU A 6 -12.72 8.86 2.45
C LEU A 6 -11.35 9.50 2.71
N ILE A 7 -11.24 10.35 3.75
CA ILE A 7 -9.96 10.95 4.18
C ILE A 7 -8.97 9.86 4.57
N ALA A 8 -9.38 8.84 5.33
CA ALA A 8 -8.50 7.74 5.71
C ALA A 8 -7.99 6.94 4.50
N ILE A 9 -8.87 6.60 3.56
CA ILE A 9 -8.49 5.87 2.34
C ILE A 9 -7.55 6.70 1.46
N LEU A 10 -7.89 7.97 1.22
CA LEU A 10 -7.09 8.85 0.38
C LEU A 10 -5.72 9.13 1.00
N SER A 11 -5.66 9.41 2.31
CA SER A 11 -4.38 9.64 2.99
C SER A 11 -3.49 8.39 2.96
N LEU A 12 -4.06 7.21 3.20
CA LEU A 12 -3.33 5.95 3.07
C LEU A 12 -2.83 5.73 1.64
N GLY A 13 -3.69 5.95 0.64
CA GLY A 13 -3.35 5.81 -0.77
C GLY A 13 -2.25 6.76 -1.23
N ILE A 14 -2.24 8.00 -0.72
CA ILE A 14 -1.18 8.99 -0.98
C ILE A 14 0.14 8.51 -0.37
N VAL A 15 0.14 8.10 0.90
CA VAL A 15 1.37 7.66 1.57
C VAL A 15 1.95 6.41 0.89
N GLU A 16 1.12 5.41 0.58
CA GLU A 16 1.56 4.19 -0.11
C GLU A 16 1.96 4.42 -1.58
N GLY A 17 1.42 5.47 -2.20
CA GLY A 17 1.75 5.86 -3.56
C GLY A 17 3.05 6.67 -3.65
N LEU A 18 3.35 7.48 -2.64
CA LEU A 18 4.58 8.29 -2.56
C LEU A 18 5.81 7.48 -2.12
N ASP A 19 5.59 6.36 -1.41
CA ASP A 19 6.68 5.52 -0.91
C ASP A 19 7.54 4.95 -2.06
N PRO A 20 8.80 5.42 -2.20
CA PRO A 20 9.64 5.02 -3.32
C PRO A 20 10.00 3.53 -3.28
N TYR A 21 10.02 2.94 -2.07
CA TYR A 21 10.40 1.55 -1.86
C TYR A 21 9.30 0.57 -2.23
N LYS A 22 8.07 1.05 -2.48
CA LYS A 22 6.90 0.22 -2.83
C LYS A 22 6.63 0.08 -4.33
N GLY A 23 7.65 0.21 -5.17
CA GLY A 23 7.51 -0.05 -6.61
C GLY A 23 8.08 1.05 -7.50
N LEU A 24 8.08 2.30 -7.01
CA LEU A 24 8.50 3.47 -7.79
C LEU A 24 9.97 3.37 -8.23
N LEU A 25 10.85 2.89 -7.35
CA LEU A 25 12.27 2.68 -7.69
C LEU A 25 12.47 1.69 -8.85
N PHE A 26 11.57 0.70 -9.02
CA PHE A 26 11.63 -0.18 -10.18
C PHE A 26 11.35 0.61 -11.46
N SER A 27 10.37 1.51 -11.49
CA SER A 27 10.09 2.33 -12.68
C SER A 27 11.33 3.12 -13.12
N TYR A 28 12.03 3.76 -12.17
CA TYR A 28 13.30 4.43 -12.44
C TYR A 28 14.36 3.48 -12.96
N TYR A 29 14.49 2.32 -12.32
CA TYR A 29 15.46 1.32 -12.74
C TYR A 29 15.21 0.85 -14.18
N PHE A 30 13.97 0.51 -14.56
CA PHE A 30 13.64 0.15 -15.94
C PHE A 30 13.95 1.29 -16.92
N TYR A 31 13.63 2.53 -16.54
CA TYR A 31 13.94 3.71 -17.35
C TYR A 31 15.44 3.86 -17.59
N SER A 32 16.28 3.72 -16.55
CA SER A 32 17.75 3.79 -16.66
C SER A 32 18.33 2.72 -17.60
N PHE A 33 17.68 1.56 -17.73
CA PHE A 33 18.05 0.49 -18.67
C PHE A 33 17.38 0.61 -20.04
N ARG A 34 16.89 1.81 -20.41
CA ARG A 34 16.22 2.13 -21.68
C ARG A 34 14.94 1.34 -21.95
N LYS A 35 14.32 0.75 -20.92
CA LYS A 35 13.05 0.02 -21.00
C LYS A 35 11.88 0.93 -20.68
N VAL A 36 11.66 1.89 -21.58
CA VAL A 36 10.69 2.99 -21.36
C VAL A 36 9.27 2.45 -21.20
N LYS A 37 8.83 1.51 -22.04
CA LYS A 37 7.46 0.97 -21.95
C LYS A 37 7.21 0.30 -20.60
N GLU A 38 8.15 -0.53 -20.16
CA GLU A 38 8.08 -1.24 -18.90
C GLU A 38 8.10 -0.28 -17.70
N SER A 39 8.85 0.82 -17.78
CA SER A 39 8.93 1.82 -16.71
C SER A 39 7.57 2.43 -16.32
N TYR A 40 6.68 2.64 -17.31
CA TYR A 40 5.31 3.12 -17.12
C TYR A 40 4.31 2.01 -16.74
N VAL A 41 4.66 0.75 -16.96
CA VAL A 41 3.78 -0.39 -16.60
C VAL A 41 4.00 -0.82 -15.15
N VAL A 42 5.21 -0.59 -14.62
CA VAL A 42 5.59 -0.99 -13.26
C VAL A 42 4.67 -0.46 -12.16
N PRO A 43 4.24 0.83 -12.12
CA PRO A 43 3.37 1.30 -11.05
C PRO A 43 2.03 0.58 -11.03
N ILE A 44 1.46 0.30 -12.20
CA ILE A 44 0.21 -0.46 -12.34
C ILE A 44 0.42 -1.90 -11.87
N VAL A 45 1.41 -2.61 -12.42
CA VAL A 45 1.64 -4.03 -12.13
C VAL A 45 2.00 -4.26 -10.67
N SER A 46 2.91 -3.46 -10.11
CA SER A 46 3.28 -3.57 -8.69
C SER A 46 2.09 -3.32 -7.78
N THR A 47 1.25 -2.32 -8.07
CA THR A 47 0.08 -2.01 -7.24
C THR A 47 -0.98 -3.11 -7.29
N ILE A 48 -1.32 -3.59 -8.50
CA ILE A 48 -2.29 -4.68 -8.66
C ILE A 48 -1.80 -5.93 -7.93
N THR A 49 -0.56 -6.34 -8.17
CA THR A 49 -0.01 -7.57 -7.56
C THR A 49 0.14 -7.45 -6.04
N TYR A 50 0.43 -6.25 -5.54
CA TYR A 50 0.52 -5.99 -4.10
C TYR A 50 -0.84 -6.13 -3.39
N TYR A 51 -1.94 -5.69 -4.01
CA TYR A 51 -3.26 -5.75 -3.36
C TYR A 51 -4.10 -6.97 -3.74
N ILE A 52 -3.86 -7.61 -4.89
CA ILE A 52 -4.71 -8.70 -5.39
C ILE A 52 -4.81 -9.87 -4.42
N VAL A 53 -3.71 -10.25 -3.77
CA VAL A 53 -3.70 -11.34 -2.78
C VAL A 53 -4.63 -11.02 -1.62
N GLY A 54 -4.54 -9.81 -1.08
CA GLY A 54 -5.41 -9.40 0.01
C GLY A 54 -6.87 -9.27 -0.41
N ILE A 55 -7.15 -8.75 -1.62
CA ILE A 55 -8.52 -8.66 -2.15
C ILE A 55 -9.14 -10.06 -2.28
N LEU A 56 -8.39 -11.04 -2.79
CA LEU A 56 -8.85 -12.42 -2.90
C LEU A 56 -9.15 -13.04 -1.51
N ILE A 57 -8.29 -12.78 -0.51
CA ILE A 57 -8.51 -13.25 0.86
C ILE A 57 -9.78 -12.63 1.45
N VAL A 58 -9.99 -11.33 1.25
CA VAL A 58 -11.16 -10.59 1.73
C VAL A 58 -12.45 -11.17 1.14
N GLU A 59 -12.50 -11.32 -0.18
CA GLU A 59 -13.68 -11.87 -0.88
C GLU A 59 -13.95 -13.32 -0.47
N TRP A 60 -12.89 -14.11 -0.20
CA TRP A 60 -13.06 -15.48 0.27
C TRP A 60 -13.62 -15.57 1.69
N LEU A 61 -13.18 -14.70 2.60
CA LEU A 61 -13.63 -14.71 3.99
C LEU A 61 -15.04 -14.12 4.20
N ASN A 62 -15.50 -13.24 3.29
CA ASN A 62 -16.82 -12.60 3.30
C ASN A 62 -17.30 -12.17 4.70
N ILE A 63 -16.46 -11.38 5.38
CA ILE A 63 -16.66 -10.98 6.78
C ILE A 63 -17.90 -10.08 6.90
N SER A 64 -18.79 -10.41 7.84
CA SER A 64 -19.95 -9.58 8.15
C SER A 64 -19.58 -8.38 9.02
N ASP A 65 -20.23 -7.25 8.78
CA ASP A 65 -20.07 -6.05 9.61
C ASP A 65 -20.88 -6.18 10.90
N ASN A 66 -20.19 -6.40 12.02
CA ASN A 66 -20.78 -6.40 13.36
C ASN A 66 -19.77 -5.87 14.38
N ILE A 67 -20.24 -5.62 15.60
CA ILE A 67 -19.44 -5.01 16.69
C ILE A 67 -18.20 -5.87 17.00
N LEU A 68 -18.37 -7.20 17.04
CA LEU A 68 -17.29 -8.14 17.34
C LEU A 68 -16.21 -8.12 16.25
N THR A 69 -16.60 -8.15 14.96
CA THR A 69 -15.67 -8.13 13.83
C THR A 69 -14.90 -6.82 13.77
N ARG A 70 -15.54 -5.69 14.07
CA ARG A 70 -14.86 -4.38 14.20
C ARG A 70 -13.82 -4.38 15.32
N GLY A 71 -14.14 -4.93 16.49
CA GLY A 71 -13.20 -5.04 17.61
C GLY A 71 -11.99 -5.94 17.29
N ILE A 72 -12.22 -7.06 16.62
CA ILE A 72 -11.14 -7.96 16.15
C ILE A 72 -10.24 -7.22 15.15
N MET A 73 -10.82 -6.49 14.20
CA MET A 73 -10.03 -5.79 13.16
C MET A 73 -9.22 -4.64 13.71
N PHE A 74 -9.78 -3.88 14.65
CA PHE A 74 -9.00 -2.88 15.38
C PHE A 74 -7.80 -3.51 16.09
N SER A 75 -8.01 -4.64 16.77
CA SER A 75 -6.93 -5.36 17.46
C SER A 75 -5.86 -5.83 16.47
N LEU A 76 -6.26 -6.36 15.30
CA LEU A 76 -5.34 -6.77 14.24
C LEU A 76 -4.55 -5.58 13.66
N LEU A 77 -5.18 -4.42 13.45
CA LEU A 77 -4.48 -3.21 13.01
C LEU A 77 -3.46 -2.74 14.03
N LEU A 78 -3.77 -2.83 15.33
CA LEU A 78 -2.85 -2.45 16.39
C LEU A 78 -1.63 -3.39 16.40
N VAL A 79 -1.86 -4.71 16.28
CA VAL A 79 -0.78 -5.70 16.13
C VAL A 79 0.07 -5.42 14.89
N HIS A 80 -0.58 -5.13 13.75
CA HIS A 80 0.10 -4.77 12.51
C HIS A 80 1.00 -3.53 12.67
N VAL A 81 0.49 -2.49 13.33
CA VAL A 81 1.26 -1.28 13.68
C VAL A 81 2.46 -1.61 14.56
N LEU A 82 2.28 -2.43 15.60
CA LEU A 82 3.36 -2.82 16.51
C LEU A 82 4.45 -3.62 15.80
N ILE A 83 4.07 -4.61 14.98
CA ILE A 83 5.03 -5.42 14.21
C ILE A 83 5.82 -4.51 13.27
N LYS A 84 5.16 -3.57 12.59
CA LYS A 84 5.83 -2.67 11.66
C LYS A 84 6.76 -1.68 12.37
N LEU A 85 6.41 -1.23 13.58
CA LEU A 85 7.30 -0.42 14.41
C LEU A 85 8.56 -1.17 14.85
N VAL A 86 8.42 -2.43 15.25
CA VAL A 86 9.52 -3.22 15.84
C VAL A 86 10.42 -3.84 14.75
N ILE A 87 9.83 -4.36 13.67
CA ILE A 87 10.52 -5.22 12.70
C ILE A 87 10.38 -4.68 11.26
N GLY A 88 9.63 -3.61 11.02
CA GLY A 88 9.25 -3.16 9.66
C GLY A 88 10.41 -3.01 8.69
N LYS A 89 11.55 -2.46 9.14
CA LYS A 89 12.76 -2.30 8.31
C LYS A 89 13.40 -3.62 7.86
N VAL A 90 13.12 -4.72 8.57
CA VAL A 90 13.67 -6.06 8.30
C VAL A 90 12.69 -6.91 7.48
N LEU A 91 11.40 -6.54 7.43
CA LEU A 91 10.32 -7.26 6.74
C LEU A 91 10.24 -6.88 5.25
N HIS A 92 11.33 -7.09 4.53
CA HIS A 92 11.37 -6.91 3.09
C HIS A 92 12.11 -8.06 2.41
N TYR A 93 11.51 -8.61 1.37
CA TYR A 93 12.16 -9.56 0.47
C TYR A 93 13.06 -8.80 -0.51
N PRO A 94 14.40 -8.96 -0.44
CA PRO A 94 15.29 -8.48 -1.48
C PRO A 94 15.16 -9.39 -2.70
N SER A 95 14.44 -8.92 -3.73
CA SER A 95 14.30 -9.66 -4.99
C SER A 95 15.51 -9.45 -5.90
N ASN A 96 15.58 -10.25 -6.97
CA ASN A 96 16.55 -10.09 -8.04
C ASN A 96 16.37 -8.73 -8.75
N MET A 97 17.43 -7.93 -8.77
CA MET A 97 17.43 -6.60 -9.40
C MET A 97 17.48 -6.65 -10.93
N ARG A 98 17.44 -7.81 -11.60
CA ARG A 98 17.38 -7.82 -13.08
C ARG A 98 16.12 -7.10 -13.59
N PRO A 99 16.20 -6.29 -14.67
CA PRO A 99 15.06 -5.51 -15.17
C PRO A 99 14.07 -6.41 -15.93
N LYS A 100 13.27 -7.17 -15.18
CA LYS A 100 12.20 -8.06 -15.69
C LYS A 100 10.92 -7.83 -14.89
N ILE A 101 9.79 -7.62 -15.58
CA ILE A 101 8.49 -7.37 -14.92
C ILE A 101 8.14 -8.52 -13.97
N LEU A 102 8.48 -9.75 -14.33
CA LEU A 102 8.31 -10.92 -13.46
C LEU A 102 8.96 -10.74 -12.07
N ASN A 103 10.13 -10.11 -11.99
CA ASN A 103 10.80 -9.86 -10.71
C ASN A 103 10.03 -8.84 -9.86
N VAL A 104 9.40 -7.85 -10.49
CA VAL A 104 8.53 -6.86 -9.83
C VAL A 104 7.27 -7.54 -9.29
N ILE A 105 6.66 -8.43 -10.08
CA ILE A 105 5.49 -9.23 -9.68
C ILE A 105 5.84 -10.09 -8.45
N GLN A 106 6.94 -10.85 -8.53
CA GLN A 106 7.40 -11.70 -7.42
C GLN A 106 7.70 -10.88 -6.17
N TRP A 107 8.44 -9.77 -6.32
CA TRP A 107 8.77 -8.87 -5.22
C TRP A 107 7.50 -8.29 -4.57
N SER A 108 6.54 -7.83 -5.37
CA SER A 108 5.32 -7.19 -4.87
C SER A 108 4.41 -8.19 -4.16
N ALA A 109 4.23 -9.39 -4.72
CA ALA A 109 3.41 -10.44 -4.12
C ALA A 109 4.01 -10.94 -2.79
N ILE A 110 5.32 -11.23 -2.76
CA ILE A 110 5.98 -11.71 -1.54
C ILE A 110 5.96 -10.64 -0.45
N ASN A 111 6.27 -9.37 -0.78
CA ASN A 111 6.22 -8.30 0.21
C ASN A 111 4.79 -8.00 0.68
N SER A 112 3.78 -8.19 -0.17
CA SER A 112 2.39 -8.08 0.26
C SER A 112 2.08 -9.03 1.42
N ILE A 113 2.54 -10.28 1.30
CA ILE A 113 2.36 -11.36 2.29
C ILE A 113 3.21 -11.09 3.54
N ILE A 114 4.51 -10.85 3.39
CA ILE A 114 5.44 -10.63 4.50
C ILE A 114 5.00 -9.44 5.36
N GLN A 115 4.54 -8.36 4.72
CA GLN A 115 4.08 -7.17 5.41
C GLN A 115 2.61 -7.26 5.85
N MET A 116 1.95 -8.40 5.68
CA MET A 116 0.56 -8.63 6.09
C MET A 116 -0.43 -7.55 5.61
N ASN A 117 -0.25 -7.02 4.39
CA ASN A 117 -1.10 -5.93 3.90
C ASN A 117 -2.57 -6.31 3.75
N PHE A 118 -2.88 -7.61 3.73
CA PHE A 118 -4.25 -8.11 3.74
C PHE A 118 -5.05 -7.60 4.97
N ILE A 119 -4.39 -7.30 6.10
CA ILE A 119 -5.05 -6.75 7.31
C ILE A 119 -5.72 -5.40 7.02
N ILE A 120 -5.04 -4.53 6.24
CA ILE A 120 -5.60 -3.25 5.80
C ILE A 120 -6.82 -3.48 4.91
N LEU A 121 -6.73 -4.43 3.97
CA LEU A 121 -7.80 -4.71 3.04
C LEU A 121 -9.02 -5.32 3.74
N LEU A 122 -8.81 -6.22 4.71
CA LEU A 122 -9.88 -6.75 5.56
C LEU A 122 -10.59 -5.64 6.32
N THR A 123 -9.81 -4.74 6.91
CA THR A 123 -10.33 -3.54 7.58
C THR A 123 -11.21 -2.69 6.64
N LEU A 124 -10.69 -2.41 5.45
CA LEU A 124 -11.38 -1.59 4.45
C LEU A 124 -12.70 -2.22 4.00
N SER A 125 -12.72 -3.55 3.84
CA SER A 125 -13.90 -4.30 3.44
C SER A 125 -15.10 -4.13 4.37
N ILE A 126 -14.84 -3.95 5.68
CA ILE A 126 -15.87 -3.71 6.70
C ILE A 126 -16.39 -2.29 6.64
N LEU A 127 -15.54 -1.32 6.28
CA LEU A 127 -15.96 0.08 6.14
C LEU A 127 -16.80 0.29 4.88
N SER A 128 -16.32 -0.19 3.73
CA SER A 128 -17.08 -0.20 2.49
C SER A 128 -16.43 -1.13 1.46
N LYS A 129 -17.22 -1.97 0.79
CA LYS A 129 -16.69 -2.80 -0.32
C LYS A 129 -16.03 -1.97 -1.44
N PRO A 130 -16.57 -0.79 -1.85
CA PRO A 130 -15.92 0.07 -2.84
C PRO A 130 -14.50 0.52 -2.46
N SER A 131 -14.18 0.59 -1.16
CA SER A 131 -12.87 1.02 -0.70
C SER A 131 -11.73 0.08 -1.12
N LEU A 132 -12.03 -1.21 -1.36
CA LEU A 132 -11.08 -2.20 -1.89
C LEU A 132 -10.58 -1.86 -3.29
N ILE A 133 -11.39 -1.14 -4.07
CA ILE A 133 -11.05 -0.68 -5.42
C ILE A 133 -10.45 0.73 -5.35
N LEU A 134 -11.01 1.58 -4.50
CA LEU A 134 -10.59 2.98 -4.38
C LEU A 134 -9.12 3.08 -3.94
N LEU A 135 -8.68 2.28 -2.96
CA LEU A 135 -7.30 2.32 -2.48
C LEU A 135 -6.29 2.01 -3.62
N PRO A 136 -6.35 0.86 -4.34
CA PRO A 136 -5.45 0.58 -5.46
C PRO A 136 -5.45 1.67 -6.54
N ILE A 137 -6.62 2.22 -6.90
CA ILE A 137 -6.70 3.29 -7.90
C ILE A 137 -5.94 4.54 -7.44
N THR A 138 -6.14 4.96 -6.20
CA THR A 138 -5.45 6.14 -5.65
C THR A 138 -3.94 5.92 -5.61
N VAL A 139 -3.48 4.74 -5.22
CA VAL A 139 -2.06 4.38 -5.19
C VAL A 139 -1.46 4.39 -6.60
N ILE A 140 -2.14 3.84 -7.60
CA ILE A 140 -1.69 3.89 -9.00
C ILE A 140 -1.53 5.34 -9.47
N ILE A 141 -2.53 6.18 -9.26
CA ILE A 141 -2.49 7.59 -9.68
C ILE A 141 -1.32 8.32 -9.02
N VAL A 142 -1.13 8.13 -7.71
CA VAL A 142 -0.05 8.81 -6.98
C VAL A 142 1.32 8.28 -7.41
N ARG A 143 1.49 6.98 -7.65
CA ARG A 143 2.76 6.44 -8.15
C ARG A 143 3.08 6.93 -9.56
N GLU A 144 2.12 6.91 -10.47
CA GLU A 144 2.32 7.39 -11.85
C GLU A 144 2.67 8.87 -11.90
N THR A 145 1.95 9.69 -11.13
CA THR A 145 2.24 11.13 -11.04
C THR A 145 3.63 11.38 -10.46
N THR A 146 3.99 10.70 -9.38
CA THR A 146 5.31 10.78 -8.76
C THR A 146 6.41 10.31 -9.72
N TYR A 147 6.18 9.22 -10.46
CA TYR A 147 7.10 8.71 -11.45
C TYR A 147 7.34 9.73 -12.57
N CYS A 148 6.27 10.26 -13.16
CA CYS A 148 6.35 11.26 -14.23
C CYS A 148 7.09 12.53 -13.80
N LEU A 149 6.91 12.95 -12.54
CA LEU A 149 7.60 14.11 -11.98
C LEU A 149 9.09 13.84 -11.77
N SER A 150 9.44 12.73 -11.13
CA SER A 150 10.86 12.50 -10.80
C SER A 150 11.70 12.00 -11.98
N VAL A 151 11.11 11.50 -13.09
CA VAL A 151 11.85 11.27 -14.35
C VAL A 151 12.36 12.58 -14.94
N LYS A 152 11.58 13.66 -14.80
CA LYS A 152 11.99 15.00 -15.24
C LYS A 152 12.97 15.66 -14.28
N ASN A 153 12.95 15.27 -13.01
CA ASN A 153 13.81 15.85 -11.97
C ASN A 153 14.17 14.83 -10.89
N ASN A 154 15.35 14.23 -11.00
CA ASN A 154 15.85 13.23 -10.05
C ASN A 154 15.94 13.73 -8.60
N LYS A 155 15.98 15.06 -8.36
CA LYS A 155 15.96 15.63 -7.00
C LYS A 155 14.67 15.30 -6.23
N ILE A 156 13.56 15.11 -6.94
CA ILE A 156 12.27 14.75 -6.31
C ILE A 156 12.36 13.34 -5.72
N LEU A 157 12.89 12.38 -6.49
CA LEU A 157 13.08 11.01 -6.02
C LEU A 157 14.02 10.97 -4.80
N LEU A 158 15.12 11.71 -4.87
CA LEU A 158 16.09 11.78 -3.77
C LEU A 158 15.46 12.35 -2.49
N LYS A 159 14.69 13.44 -2.59
CA LYS A 159 13.94 13.98 -1.44
C LYS A 159 12.93 12.99 -0.89
N LEU A 160 12.24 12.24 -1.76
CA LEU A 160 11.30 11.22 -1.30
C LEU A 160 12.02 10.14 -0.48
N THR A 161 13.20 9.68 -0.93
CA THR A 161 13.97 8.67 -0.19
C THR A 161 14.49 9.14 1.18
N GLU A 162 14.58 10.46 1.42
CA GLU A 162 14.96 11.04 2.72
C GLU A 162 13.83 10.96 3.76
N TYR A 163 12.57 10.88 3.33
CA TYR A 163 11.43 10.78 4.24
C TYR A 163 11.27 9.37 4.80
N ASN A 164 10.91 9.30 6.09
CA ASN A 164 10.54 8.04 6.72
C ASN A 164 9.04 7.75 6.51
N PHE A 165 8.74 7.07 5.41
CA PHE A 165 7.38 6.67 5.04
C PHE A 165 6.71 5.72 6.04
N ASP A 166 7.48 4.98 6.85
CA ASP A 166 6.90 4.12 7.87
C ASP A 166 6.14 4.94 8.92
N TYR A 167 6.66 6.10 9.34
CA TYR A 167 5.93 6.96 10.30
C TYR A 167 4.64 7.53 9.71
N PHE A 168 4.68 8.03 8.47
CA PHE A 168 3.48 8.53 7.80
C PHE A 168 2.43 7.42 7.62
N TYR A 169 2.89 6.22 7.28
CA TYR A 169 2.05 5.05 7.13
C TYR A 169 1.40 4.64 8.46
N LEU A 170 2.14 4.68 9.57
CA LEU A 170 1.59 4.37 10.88
C LEU A 170 0.49 5.35 11.28
N ILE A 171 0.67 6.64 11.00
CA ILE A 171 -0.36 7.66 11.26
C ILE A 171 -1.64 7.37 10.47
N THR A 172 -1.53 7.01 9.19
CA THR A 172 -2.71 6.72 8.36
C THR A 172 -3.40 5.41 8.77
N VAL A 173 -2.66 4.40 9.22
CA VAL A 173 -3.23 3.17 9.77
C VAL A 173 -3.93 3.41 11.12
N LEU A 174 -3.38 4.26 11.99
CA LEU A 174 -4.05 4.65 13.23
C LEU A 174 -5.34 5.43 12.96
N LEU A 175 -5.33 6.34 12.00
CA LEU A 175 -6.53 7.05 11.54
C LEU A 175 -7.60 6.05 11.07
N LEU A 176 -7.20 5.03 10.32
CA LEU A 176 -8.10 3.96 9.88
C LEU A 176 -8.69 3.18 11.06
N GLY A 177 -7.88 2.87 12.08
CA GLY A 177 -8.33 2.23 13.32
C GLY A 177 -9.38 3.05 14.07
N ILE A 178 -9.19 4.37 14.17
CA ILE A 178 -10.18 5.29 14.77
C ILE A 178 -11.50 5.24 14.00
N VAL A 179 -11.45 5.26 12.67
CA VAL A 179 -12.64 5.23 11.80
C VAL A 179 -13.49 3.97 12.01
N ILE A 180 -12.87 2.82 12.29
CA ILE A 180 -13.57 1.54 12.52
C ILE A 180 -14.31 1.53 13.85
N ILE A 181 -13.69 2.09 14.90
CA ILE A 181 -14.23 2.12 16.27
C ILE A 181 -15.24 3.24 16.47
N LEU A 182 -15.14 4.35 15.74
CA LEU A 182 -16.01 5.52 15.94
C LEU A 182 -17.52 5.22 15.99
N PRO A 183 -18.12 4.32 15.17
CA PRO A 183 -19.54 4.00 15.28
C PRO A 183 -19.90 3.10 16.48
N LEU A 184 -18.92 2.63 17.25
CA LEU A 184 -19.11 1.87 18.50
C LEU A 184 -19.12 2.76 19.75
N LEU A 185 -18.73 4.03 19.61
CA LEU A 185 -18.71 5.06 20.66
C LEU A 185 -19.98 5.91 20.58
#